data_AF-A0A971XGF6-F1
#
_entry.id   AF-A0A971XGF6-F1
#
_cell.length_a   1.000
_cell.length_b   1.000
_cell.length_c   1.000
_cell.angle_alpha   90.00
_cell.angle_beta   90.00
_cell.angle_gamma   90.00
#
_symmetry.space_group_name_H-M   'P 1'
#
loop_
_entity.id
_entity.type
_entity.pdbx_description
1 polymer ?
#
loop_
_entity_poly.entity_id
_entity_poly.type
_entity_poly.pdbx_seq_one_letter_code
_entity_poly.pdbx_strand_id
1 'polypeptide(L)' 'MKNKHLPDIPTQDEISKDGMDVYEMNAALLKKVEELTLYVIELEKRIDKIEKDK' A
#
# COMPACT_ATOMS: atom_id res chain seq x y z
N MET A 1 3.39 -13.39 6.53
CA MET A 1 3.66 -12.68 5.25
C MET A 1 3.34 -13.65 4.13
N LYS A 2 2.09 -13.71 3.68
CA LYS A 2 1.62 -14.78 2.77
C LYS A 2 1.64 -14.40 1.29
N ASN A 3 1.93 -13.16 0.94
CA ASN A 3 2.00 -12.70 -0.45
C ASN A 3 3.35 -12.00 -0.65
N LYS A 4 4.18 -12.49 -1.58
CA LYS A 4 5.43 -11.85 -2.01
C LYS A 4 5.19 -10.66 -2.97
N HIS A 5 3.93 -10.28 -3.14
CA HIS A 5 3.41 -9.30 -4.08
C HIS A 5 2.09 -8.74 -3.52
N LEU A 6 1.78 -7.49 -3.87
CA LEU A 6 0.49 -6.88 -3.53
C LEU A 6 -0.62 -7.66 -4.23
N PRO A 7 -1.76 -7.93 -3.57
CA PRO A 7 -2.83 -8.76 -4.14
C PRO A 7 -3.46 -8.19 -5.42
N ASP A 8 -3.34 -6.87 -5.62
CA ASP A 8 -3.90 -6.15 -6.76
C ASP A 8 -2.86 -5.85 -7.85
N ILE A 9 -1.62 -6.34 -7.71
CA ILE A 9 -0.54 -6.10 -8.67
C ILE A 9 -0.12 -7.44 -9.29
N PRO A 10 -0.07 -7.55 -10.63
CA PRO A 10 0.40 -8.75 -11.29
C PRO A 10 1.82 -9.12 -10.85
N THR A 11 2.15 -10.40 -10.97
CA THR A 11 3.50 -10.88 -10.70
C THR A 11 4.51 -10.28 -11.69
N GLN A 12 5.79 -10.27 -11.29
CA GLN A 12 6.86 -9.81 -12.18
C GLN A 12 6.89 -10.58 -13.51
N ASP A 13 6.60 -11.88 -13.49
CA ASP A 13 6.58 -12.73 -14.68
C ASP A 13 5.41 -12.33 -15.62
N GLU A 14 4.23 -12.02 -15.07
CA GLU A 14 3.07 -11.53 -15.84
C GLU A 14 3.36 -10.15 -16.46
N ILE A 15 3.91 -9.21 -15.69
CA ILE A 15 4.27 -7.88 -16.21
C ILE A 15 5.32 -7.99 -17.32
N SER A 16 6.29 -8.90 -17.18
CA SER A 16 7.36 -9.10 -18.17
C SER A 16 6.85 -9.71 -19.48
N LYS A 17 5.77 -10.50 -19.41
CA LYS A 17 5.21 -11.22 -20.56
C LYS A 17 4.12 -10.41 -21.27
N ASP A 18 3.17 -9.88 -20.50
CA ASP A 18 1.93 -9.30 -21.01
C ASP A 18 1.90 -7.77 -20.86
N GLY A 19 2.91 -7.19 -20.20
CA GLY A 19 2.96 -5.77 -19.85
C GLY A 19 2.01 -5.42 -18.70
N MET A 20 2.03 -4.17 -18.28
CA MET A 20 1.00 -3.60 -17.42
C MET A 20 0.66 -2.22 -17.92
N ASP A 21 -0.63 -1.90 -17.94
CA ASP A 21 -1.08 -0.57 -18.32
C ASP A 21 -0.59 0.47 -17.30
N VAL A 22 0.00 1.56 -17.80
CA VAL A 22 0.61 2.61 -16.96
C VAL A 22 -0.45 3.35 -16.13
N TYR A 23 -1.66 3.51 -16.67
CA TYR A 23 -2.77 4.10 -15.94
C TYR A 23 -3.25 3.17 -14.81
N GLU A 24 -3.38 1.87 -15.07
CA GLU A 24 -3.71 0.87 -14.04
C GLU A 24 -2.67 0.82 -12.92
N MET A 25 -1.38 0.85 -13.27
CA MET A 25 -0.29 0.90 -12.30
C MET A 25 -0.36 2.16 -11.42
N ASN A 26 -0.58 3.32 -12.04
CA ASN A 26 -0.68 4.58 -11.31
C ASN A 26 -1.91 4.66 -10.42
N ALA A 27 -3.05 4.12 -10.86
CA ALA A 27 -4.27 4.04 -10.05
C ALA A 27 -4.06 3.12 -8.83
N ALA A 28 -3.42 1.97 -9.02
CA ALA A 28 -3.09 1.06 -7.93
C ALA A 28 -2.09 1.69 -6.94
N LEU A 29 -1.12 2.45 -7.44
CA LEU A 29 -0.19 3.20 -6.61
C LEU A 29 -0.91 4.28 -5.77
N LEU A 30 -1.78 5.08 -6.39
CA LEU A 30 -2.59 6.09 -5.69
C LEU A 30 -3.43 5.49 -4.57
N LYS A 31 -4.13 4.38 -4.84
CA LYS A 31 -4.90 3.64 -3.83
C LYS A 31 -4.00 3.22 -2.65
N LYS A 32 -2.79 2.74 -2.91
CA LYS A 32 -1.85 2.34 -1.84
C LYS A 32 -1.31 3.53 -1.05
N VAL A 33 -1.08 4.67 -1.69
CA VAL A 33 -0.69 5.90 -0.98
C VAL A 33 -1.81 6.34 -0.04
N GLU A 34 -3.07 6.28 -0.47
CA GLU A 34 -4.22 6.62 0.39
C GLU A 34 -4.33 5.67 1.59
N GLU A 35 -4.25 4.35 1.36
CA GLU A 35 -4.27 3.33 2.43
C GLU A 35 -3.13 3.55 3.45
N LEU A 36 -1.91 3.82 2.97
CA LEU A 36 -0.76 4.08 3.83
C LEU A 36 -0.91 5.40 4.61
N THR A 37 -1.49 6.43 3.99
CA THR A 37 -1.76 7.71 4.66
C THR A 37 -2.75 7.53 5.81
N LEU A 38 -3.83 6.76 5.58
CA LEU A 38 -4.78 6.41 6.64
C LEU A 38 -4.12 5.61 7.77
N TYR A 39 -3.22 4.68 7.43
CA TYR A 39 -2.46 3.93 8.42
C TYR A 39 -1.54 4.82 9.26
N VAL A 40 -0.87 5.79 8.65
CA VAL A 40 -0.03 6.78 9.37
C VAL A 40 -0.87 7.58 10.34
N ILE A 41 -2.03 8.09 9.93
CA ILE A 41 -2.95 8.84 10.82
C ILE A 41 -3.37 7.99 12.02
N GLU A 42 -3.67 6.70 11.80
CA GLU A 42 -4.03 5.80 12.89
C GLU A 42 -2.85 5.50 13.83
N LEU A 43 -1.63 5.37 13.28
CA LEU A 43 -0.42 5.23 14.08
C LEU A 43 -0.15 6.47 14.93
N GLU A 44 -0.29 7.67 14.37
CA GLU A 44 -0.14 8.93 15.10
C GLU A 44 -1.11 9.02 16.29
N LYS A 45 -2.40 8.71 16.08
CA LYS A 45 -3.39 8.64 17.17
C LYS A 45 -3.01 7.66 18.28
N ARG A 46 -2.43 6.52 17.92
CA ARG A 46 -1.96 5.51 18.89
C ARG A 46 -0.74 5.99 19.66
N ILE A 47 0.20 6.65 18.98
CA ILE A 47 1.39 7.24 19.60
C ILE A 47 0.96 8.33 20.59
N ASP A 48 0.10 9.26 20.18
CA ASP A 48 -0.43 10.33 21.03
C ASP A 48 -1.06 9.79 22.32
N LYS A 49 -1.80 8.67 22.22
CA LYS A 49 -2.39 8.03 23.39
C LYS A 49 -1.32 7.48 24.33
N ILE A 50 -0.32 6.78 23.79
CA ILE A 50 0.78 6.21 24.57
C ILE A 50 1.61 7.33 25.24
N GLU A 51 1.81 8.45 24.56
CA GLU A 51 2.57 9.60 25.10
C GLU A 51 1.79 10.36 26.17
N LYS A 52 0.46 10.45 26.07
CA LYS A 52 -0.39 11.08 27.11
C LYS A 52 -0.59 10.22 28.35
N ASP A 53 -0.44 8.91 28.23
CA ASP A 53 -0.51 7.96 29.36
C ASP A 53 0.82 7.89 30.16
N LYS A 54 1.88 8.60 29.73
CA LYS A 54 3.16 8.76 30.44
C LYS A 54 3.17 10.03 31.30
#